data_AF-A0A849XZP0-F1
#
_entry.id   AF-A0A849XZP0-F1
#
_cell.length_a   1.000
_cell.length_b   1.000
_cell.length_c   1.000
_cell.angle_alpha   90.00
_cell.angle_beta   90.00
_cell.angle_gamma   90.00
#
_symmetry.space_group_name_H-M   'P 1'
#
loop_
_entity.id
_entity.type
_entity.pdbx_description
1 polymer ?
#
loop_
_entity_poly.entity_id
_entity_poly.type
_entity_poly.pdbx_seq_one_letter_code
_entity_poly.pdbx_strand_id
1 'polypeptide(L)' 'WAIPGANPLAAALDLARTVCRRAERRVVALGEDARRANPEVVRYLNRLSDLLWLMARQAERRGTR' A
#
# COMPACT_ATOMS: atom_id res chain seq x y z
N TRP A 1 14.87 4.36 6.35
CA TRP A 1 14.09 3.61 7.35
C TRP A 1 13.24 4.61 8.11
N ALA A 2 12.00 4.28 8.45
CA ALA A 2 11.13 5.15 9.24
C ALA A 2 10.41 4.29 10.27
N ILE A 3 10.33 4.79 11.51
CA ILE A 3 9.70 4.10 12.62
C ILE A 3 8.18 4.35 12.46
N PRO A 4 7.36 3.30 12.23
CA PRO A 4 5.92 3.45 12.19
C PRO A 4 5.42 3.88 13.58
N GLY A 5 4.43 4.79 13.65
CA GLY A 5 3.76 5.14 14.90
C GLY A 5 4.00 6.56 15.43
N ALA A 6 4.65 7.44 14.66
CA ALA A 6 4.74 8.86 15.04
C ALA A 6 3.38 9.59 15.06
N ASN A 7 2.38 9.06 14.33
CA ASN A 7 1.03 9.62 14.24
C ASN A 7 0.03 8.47 13.97
N PRO A 8 -1.12 8.39 14.66
CA PRO A 8 -2.19 7.42 14.37
C PRO A 8 -2.61 7.37 12.89
N LEU A 9 -2.64 8.53 12.22
CA LEU A 9 -2.98 8.61 10.79
C LEU A 9 -1.92 7.93 9.92
N ALA A 10 -0.63 8.16 10.21
CA ALA A 10 0.46 7.53 9.47
C ALA A 10 0.46 6.01 9.68
N ALA A 11 0.20 5.55 10.91
CA ALA A 11 0.09 4.13 11.23
C ALA A 11 -1.08 3.46 10.48
N ALA A 12 -2.24 4.12 10.39
CA ALA A 12 -3.37 3.61 9.61
C ALA A 12 -3.06 3.51 8.11
N LEU A 13 -2.31 4.47 7.56
CA LEU A 13 -1.89 4.47 6.15
C LEU A 13 -0.85 3.37 5.87
N ASP A 14 0.09 3.13 6.78
CA ASP A 14 1.02 2.01 6.68
C ASP A 14 0.30 0.66 6.79
N LEU A 15 -0.69 0.54 7.68
CA LEU A 15 -1.55 -0.66 7.75
C LEU A 15 -2.26 -0.89 6.41
N ALA A 16 -2.92 0.13 5.86
CA ALA A 16 -3.56 0.05 4.55
C ALA A 16 -2.58 -0.37 3.44
N ARG A 17 -1.33 0.12 3.50
CA ARG A 17 -0.27 -0.27 2.56
C ARG A 17 0.08 -1.76 2.67
N THR A 18 0.15 -2.32 3.89
CA THR A 18 0.38 -3.76 4.06
C THR A 18 -0.76 -4.61 3.49
N VAL A 19 -2.01 -4.14 3.62
CA VAL A 19 -3.19 -4.80 3.05
C VAL A 19 -3.15 -4.75 1.52
N CYS A 20 -2.78 -3.61 0.93
CA CYS A 20 -2.61 -3.48 -0.53
C CYS A 20 -1.53 -4.43 -1.07
N ARG A 21 -0.37 -4.52 -0.42
CA ARG A 21 0.69 -5.46 -0.83
C ARG A 21 0.26 -6.93 -0.68
N ARG A 22 -0.59 -7.25 0.31
CA ARG A 22 -1.18 -8.59 0.44
C ARG A 22 -2.19 -8.88 -0.68
N ALA A 23 -3.00 -7.89 -1.06
CA ALA A 23 -3.92 -8.01 -2.19
C ALA A 23 -3.15 -8.20 -3.51
N GLU A 24 -2.08 -7.43 -3.74
CA GLU A 24 -1.19 -7.55 -4.91
C GLU A 24 -0.67 -8.98 -5.07
N ARG A 25 -0.11 -9.58 -4.00
CA ARG A 25 0.37 -10.97 -4.02
C ARG A 25 -0.73 -11.98 -4.35
N ARG A 26 -1.94 -11.78 -3.83
CA ARG A 26 -3.09 -12.66 -4.13
C ARG A 26 -3.55 -12.54 -5.57
N VAL A 27 -3.55 -11.33 -6.13
CA VAL A 27 -3.91 -11.08 -7.53
C VAL A 27 -2.86 -11.66 -8.47
N VAL A 28 -1.57 -11.56 -8.13
CA VAL A 28 -0.48 -12.18 -8.90
C VAL A 28 -0.60 -13.70 -8.87
N ALA A 29 -0.78 -14.32 -7.69
CA ALA A 29 -0.97 -15.76 -7.57
C ALA A 29 -2.20 -16.25 -8.35
N LEU A 30 -3.31 -15.49 -8.30
CA LEU A 30 -4.50 -15.78 -9.10
C LEU A 30 -4.23 -15.68 -10.61
N GLY A 31 -3.33 -14.80 -11.04
CA GLY A 31 -2.95 -14.65 -12.44
C GLY A 31 -2.09 -15.78 -13.00
N GLU A 32 -1.37 -16.49 -12.13
CA GLU A 32 -0.62 -17.69 -12.50
C GLU A 32 -1.54 -18.89 -12.72
N ASP A 33 -2.60 -19.02 -11.89
CA ASP A 33 -3.56 -20.13 -11.96
C ASP A 33 -4.78 -19.87 -12.87
N ALA A 34 -5.21 -18.61 -13.04
CA ALA A 34 -6.41 -18.25 -13.78
C ALA A 34 -6.09 -17.47 -15.06
N ARG A 35 -6.63 -17.95 -16.18
CA ARG A 35 -6.43 -17.53 -17.59
C ARG A 35 -6.64 -16.04 -17.95
N ARG A 36 -6.66 -15.08 -17.02
CA ARG A 36 -6.68 -13.62 -17.25
C ARG A 36 -6.64 -12.88 -15.90
N ALA A 37 -5.49 -12.81 -15.22
CA ALA A 37 -5.31 -11.66 -14.31
C ALA A 37 -5.17 -10.40 -15.17
N ASN A 38 -6.04 -9.41 -14.93
CA ASN A 38 -5.94 -8.15 -15.63
C ASN A 38 -4.66 -7.41 -15.17
N PRO A 39 -3.65 -7.20 -16.04
CA PRO A 39 -2.39 -6.57 -15.66
C PRO A 39 -2.57 -5.13 -15.14
N GLU A 40 -3.68 -4.47 -15.50
CA GLU A 40 -4.02 -3.15 -14.98
C GLU A 40 -4.32 -3.18 -13.47
N VAL A 41 -4.87 -4.27 -12.94
CA VAL A 41 -5.17 -4.40 -11.51
C VAL A 41 -3.87 -4.48 -10.70
N VAL A 42 -2.89 -5.25 -11.18
CA VAL A 42 -1.56 -5.33 -10.54
C VAL A 42 -0.87 -3.97 -10.59
N ARG A 43 -0.89 -3.28 -11.74
CA ARG A 43 -0.35 -1.92 -11.88
C ARG A 43 -1.03 -0.93 -10.93
N TYR A 44 -2.35 -1.01 -10.80
CA TYR A 44 -3.11 -0.15 -9.89
C TYR A 44 -2.73 -0.39 -8.43
N LEU A 45 -2.68 -1.65 -7.99
CA LEU A 45 -2.31 -2.00 -6.61
C LEU A 45 -0.89 -1.55 -6.26
N ASN A 46 0.03 -1.66 -7.23
CA ASN A 46 1.40 -1.18 -7.07
C ASN A 46 1.41 0.36 -6.85
N ARG A 47 0.72 1.13 -7.70
CA ARG A 47 0.63 2.60 -7.56
C ARG A 47 -0.11 3.05 -6.31
N LEU A 48 -1.16 2.34 -5.93
CA LEU A 48 -1.89 2.61 -4.70
C LEU A 48 -0.99 2.45 -3.47
N SER A 49 -0.13 1.42 -3.47
CA SER A 49 0.79 1.21 -2.37
C SER A 49 1.86 2.31 -2.24
N ASP A 50 2.30 2.90 -3.36
CA ASP A 50 3.22 4.04 -3.38
C ASP A 50 2.52 5.31 -2.87
N LEU A 51 1.27 5.54 -3.30
CA LEU A 51 0.45 6.65 -2.81
C LEU A 51 0.24 6.55 -1.30
N LEU A 52 -0.08 5.36 -0.77
CA LEU A 52 -0.23 5.13 0.68
C LEU A 52 1.05 5.44 1.44
N TRP A 53 2.22 5.12 0.90
CA TRP A 53 3.49 5.48 1.50
C TRP A 53 3.74 6.99 1.50
N LEU A 54 3.46 7.68 0.39
CA LEU A 54 3.59 9.14 0.30
C LEU A 54 2.63 9.85 1.27
N MET A 55 1.38 9.38 1.36
CA MET A 55 0.41 9.91 2.31
C MET A 55 0.85 9.67 3.76
N ALA A 56 1.39 8.48 4.08
CA ALA A 56 1.92 8.19 5.42
C ALA A 56 3.05 9.16 5.78
N ARG A 57 3.99 9.40 4.87
CA ARG A 57 5.08 10.38 5.08
C ARG A 57 4.57 11.80 5.25
N GLN A 58 3.57 12.20 4.49
CA GLN A 58 2.95 13.52 4.61
C GLN A 58 2.20 13.67 5.95
N ALA A 59 1.55 12.61 6.42
CA ALA A 59 0.85 12.58 7.70
C ALA A 59 1.83 12.65 8.89
N GLU A 60 2.98 11.99 8.81
CA GLU A 60 4.06 12.14 9.78
C GLU A 60 4.53 13.59 9.85
N ARG A 61 4.82 14.22 8.70
CA ARG A 61 5.26 15.63 8.63
C ARG A 61 4.24 16.63 9.20
N ARG A 62 2.94 16.34 9.10
CA ARG A 62 1.87 17.20 9.63
C ARG A 62 1.63 17.01 11.13
N GLY A 63 1.94 15.84 11.69
CA GLY A 63 1.75 15.54 13.12
C GLY A 63 2.88 16.05 14.02
N THR A 64 3.99 16.52 13.47
CA THR A 64 5.13 17.09 14.22
C THR A 64 5.02 18.61 14.42
N ARG A 65 3.81 19.16 14.53
CA ARG A 65 3.55 20.57 14.84
C ARG A 65 2.78 20.71 16.14
#